data_AF-A0A509ENH7-F1
#
_entry.id   AF-A0A509ENH7-F1
#
_cell.length_a   1.000
_cell.length_b   1.000
_cell.length_c   1.000
_cell.angle_alpha   90.00
_cell.angle_beta   90.00
_cell.angle_gamma   90.00
#
_symmetry.space_group_name_H-M   'P 1'
#
loop_
_entity.id
_entity.type
_entity.pdbx_description
1 polymer ?
#
loop_
_entity_poly.entity_id
_entity_poly.type
_entity_poly.pdbx_seq_one_letter_code
_entity_poly.pdbx_strand_id
1 'polypeptide(L)'
;MTITVPTGAQDPACPPASQEGLEALLEVLPHRYKPGVRALLTGPDSSRPTWGHVYLHQDWLASAAALLGLGPSWIRPGEPIPIRFEVEYDARLGPRLVVSASDWPTPAQAAADAELRQHLEEQGRWRRARAPDKLRQLFAIVPEGGGPRWEALALQLQDLDERRIVHLAVREVDLDDADAVHEALRDGAEFVHWTGADMVLIVTGDRPIGARTFSDPRVVEAVLDLGAPLLTLAGPVPTPVDDLTWHSSPIPGAVQAAIERILRGELERADRPRLDRIDELLIRSRIPPGDGWPSDAPF
;
A
#
# COMPACT_ATOMS: atom_id res chain seq x y z
N MET A 1 -48.44 -36.74 41.47
CA MET A 1 -48.79 -35.68 40.52
C MET A 1 -47.86 -35.82 39.32
N THR A 2 -48.50 -36.02 38.17
CA THR A 2 -48.13 -35.64 36.80
C THR A 2 -46.65 -35.47 36.42
N ILE A 3 -46.23 -36.30 35.47
CA ILE A 3 -45.11 -36.12 34.54
C ILE A 3 -45.52 -35.09 33.47
N THR A 4 -44.68 -34.08 33.21
CA THR A 4 -44.37 -33.60 31.84
C THR A 4 -43.02 -32.86 31.80
N VAL A 5 -42.17 -33.34 30.90
CA VAL A 5 -40.87 -32.83 30.39
C VAL A 5 -41.12 -32.59 28.87
N PRO A 6 -40.24 -32.03 28.00
CA PRO A 6 -39.12 -31.05 28.05
C PRO A 6 -39.31 -29.90 27.03
N THR A 7 -38.40 -28.91 27.01
CA THR A 7 -37.61 -28.44 25.83
C THR A 7 -36.91 -27.15 26.27
N GLY A 8 -35.58 -27.12 26.32
CA GLY A 8 -34.81 -26.96 25.09
C GLY A 8 -34.88 -25.51 24.62
N ALA A 9 -34.29 -24.59 25.40
CA ALA A 9 -33.91 -23.28 24.92
C ALA A 9 -32.49 -23.02 25.45
N GLN A 10 -31.52 -23.60 24.76
CA GLN A 10 -30.18 -23.03 24.71
C GLN A 10 -30.34 -21.60 24.21
N ASP A 11 -29.81 -20.63 24.94
CA ASP A 11 -29.56 -19.31 24.40
C ASP A 11 -28.48 -19.47 23.31
N PRO A 12 -28.77 -19.23 22.02
CA PRO A 12 -27.84 -19.52 20.93
C PRO A 12 -26.68 -18.49 20.85
N ALA A 13 -26.57 -17.55 21.78
CA ALA A 13 -25.53 -16.52 21.78
C ALA A 13 -24.37 -16.76 22.77
N CYS A 14 -24.38 -17.82 23.58
CA CYS A 14 -23.26 -18.15 24.47
C CYS A 14 -22.72 -19.56 24.16
N PRO A 15 -21.47 -19.69 23.66
CA PRO A 15 -20.83 -21.00 23.64
C PRO A 15 -20.62 -21.52 25.07
N PRO A 16 -20.73 -22.84 25.29
CA PRO A 16 -20.64 -23.44 26.62
C PRO A 16 -19.24 -23.24 27.22
N ALA A 17 -19.21 -22.91 28.51
CA ALA A 17 -18.00 -22.83 29.32
C ALA A 17 -17.40 -24.22 29.54
N SER A 18 -16.47 -24.63 28.67
CA SER A 18 -15.48 -25.66 29.00
C SER A 18 -14.34 -25.68 27.98
N GLN A 19 -13.33 -24.84 28.14
CA GLN A 19 -11.95 -25.18 27.76
C GLN A 19 -11.02 -24.51 28.77
N GLU A 20 -10.12 -25.28 29.39
CA GLU A 20 -9.02 -24.79 30.21
C GLU A 20 -8.08 -23.95 29.33
N GLY A 21 -8.47 -22.70 29.08
CA GLY A 21 -7.66 -21.66 28.46
C GLY A 21 -7.04 -20.81 29.55
N LEU A 22 -5.77 -20.46 29.41
CA LEU A 22 -5.08 -19.59 30.35
C LEU A 22 -5.62 -18.16 30.27
N GLU A 23 -6.15 -17.67 31.39
CA GLU A 23 -6.48 -16.26 31.58
C GLU A 23 -5.18 -15.46 31.77
N ALA A 24 -4.88 -14.54 30.86
CA ALA A 24 -3.78 -13.59 31.01
C ALA A 24 -4.36 -12.24 31.48
N LEU A 25 -3.98 -11.80 32.69
CA LEU A 25 -4.39 -10.51 33.23
C LEU A 25 -3.46 -9.40 32.68
N LEU A 26 -4.03 -8.48 31.92
CA LEU A 26 -3.34 -7.29 31.42
C LEU A 26 -3.43 -6.16 32.46
N GLU A 27 -2.44 -6.03 33.33
CA GLU A 27 -2.39 -4.90 34.28
C GLU A 27 -1.57 -3.74 33.70
N VAL A 28 -2.25 -2.63 33.38
CA VAL A 28 -1.64 -1.44 32.79
C VAL A 28 -1.39 -0.41 33.89
N LEU A 29 -0.11 -0.22 34.24
CA LEU A 29 0.28 0.69 35.32
C LEU A 29 0.20 2.16 34.87
N PRO A 30 -0.36 3.07 35.69
CA PRO A 30 -0.38 4.48 35.38
C PRO A 30 1.03 5.06 35.49
N HIS A 31 1.62 5.56 34.39
CA HIS A 31 2.89 6.29 34.46
C HIS A 31 2.80 7.67 33.81
N ARG A 32 2.99 8.70 34.64
CA ARG A 32 2.74 10.13 34.34
C ARG A 32 3.63 10.82 33.28
N TYR A 33 4.55 10.16 32.57
CA TYR A 33 5.58 10.91 31.81
C TYR A 33 6.06 10.35 30.45
N LYS A 34 5.41 9.36 29.82
CA LYS A 34 5.69 9.01 28.41
C LYS A 34 4.42 8.52 27.68
N PRO A 35 4.20 8.86 26.40
CA PRO A 35 3.14 8.25 25.61
C PRO A 35 3.48 6.78 25.34
N GLY A 36 2.60 5.87 25.75
CA GLY A 36 2.72 4.43 25.52
C GLY A 36 2.02 3.60 26.59
N VAL A 37 1.25 2.60 26.16
CA VAL A 37 0.65 1.56 27.02
C VAL A 37 1.70 0.49 27.30
N ARG A 38 1.93 0.15 28.58
CA ARG A 38 2.78 -0.99 28.96
C ARG A 38 1.90 -2.11 29.51
N ALA A 39 2.13 -3.30 28.99
CA ALA A 39 1.42 -4.52 29.30
C ALA A 39 2.43 -5.55 29.83
N LEU A 40 2.17 -6.14 30.99
CA LEU A 40 2.92 -7.30 31.48
C LEU A 40 2.05 -8.54 31.26
N LEU A 41 2.53 -9.48 30.45
CA LEU A 41 1.91 -10.80 30.30
C LEU A 41 2.74 -11.81 31.09
N THR A 42 2.09 -12.54 31.98
CA THR A 42 2.69 -13.65 32.72
C THR A 42 1.92 -14.92 32.38
N GLY A 43 2.63 -15.93 31.85
CA GLY A 43 2.10 -17.26 31.58
C GLY A 43 2.78 -18.30 32.49
N PRO A 44 2.11 -19.40 32.84
CA PRO A 44 2.63 -20.37 33.81
C PRO A 44 3.62 -21.40 33.25
N ASP A 45 3.82 -21.50 31.92
CA ASP A 45 4.83 -22.43 31.37
C ASP A 45 5.34 -21.99 29.98
N SER A 46 6.63 -22.24 29.71
CA SER A 46 7.39 -21.74 28.53
C SER A 46 7.60 -22.79 27.44
N SER A 47 7.07 -24.00 27.63
CA SER A 47 7.49 -25.19 26.87
C SER A 47 6.61 -25.52 25.64
N ARG A 48 5.51 -24.80 25.38
CA ARG A 48 4.61 -25.04 24.22
C ARG A 48 3.96 -23.75 23.70
N PRO A 49 3.71 -23.63 22.38
CA PRO A 49 2.86 -22.56 21.85
C PRO A 49 1.41 -22.75 22.33
N THR A 50 0.87 -21.72 22.98
CA THR A 50 -0.51 -21.69 23.49
C THR A 50 -1.26 -20.50 22.88
N TRP A 51 -2.55 -20.69 22.62
CA TRP A 51 -3.45 -19.62 22.20
C TRP A 51 -3.99 -18.90 23.44
N GLY A 52 -4.01 -17.57 23.41
CA GLY A 52 -4.55 -16.73 24.48
C GLY A 52 -5.61 -15.77 23.96
N HIS A 53 -6.66 -15.53 24.74
CA HIS A 53 -7.66 -14.50 24.46
C HIS A 53 -7.36 -13.26 25.29
N VAL A 54 -7.31 -12.08 24.65
CA VAL A 54 -7.17 -10.80 25.32
C VAL A 54 -8.53 -10.11 25.33
N TYR A 55 -9.17 -10.06 26.50
CA TYR A 55 -10.44 -9.35 26.69
C TYR A 55 -10.13 -7.90 27.10
N LEU A 56 -10.46 -6.95 26.22
CA LEU A 56 -10.32 -5.52 26.51
C LEU A 56 -11.69 -4.95 26.90
N HIS A 57 -11.78 -4.30 28.06
CA HIS A 57 -13.01 -3.62 28.49
C HIS A 57 -13.34 -2.43 27.56
N GLN A 58 -14.61 -2.19 27.26
CA GLN A 58 -15.03 -1.08 26.37
C GLN A 58 -14.52 0.29 26.81
N ASP A 59 -14.52 0.55 28.13
CA ASP A 59 -14.00 1.79 28.70
C ASP A 59 -12.48 1.95 28.52
N TRP A 60 -11.78 0.81 28.41
CA TRP A 60 -10.35 0.76 28.17
C TRP A 60 -10.01 0.98 26.70
N LEU A 61 -10.79 0.41 25.78
CA LEU A 61 -10.72 0.74 24.35
C LEU A 61 -10.97 2.22 24.10
N ALA A 62 -11.96 2.81 24.78
CA ALA A 62 -12.20 4.26 24.70
C ALA A 62 -11.04 5.08 25.27
N SER A 63 -10.43 4.64 26.37
CA SER A 63 -9.28 5.31 26.99
C SER A 63 -7.99 5.16 26.16
N ALA A 64 -7.75 3.99 25.58
CA ALA A 64 -6.63 3.71 24.69
C ALA A 64 -6.80 4.45 23.35
N ALA A 65 -8.01 4.48 22.79
CA ALA A 65 -8.35 5.28 21.62
C ALA A 65 -8.12 6.78 21.89
N ALA A 66 -8.58 7.29 23.04
CA ALA A 66 -8.32 8.67 23.45
C ALA A 66 -6.83 8.99 23.63
N LEU A 67 -6.05 8.06 24.18
CA LEU A 67 -4.59 8.19 24.32
C LEU A 67 -3.83 8.12 22.98
N LEU A 68 -4.41 7.43 21.99
CA LEU A 68 -3.89 7.34 20.61
C LEU A 68 -4.40 8.47 19.70
N GLY A 69 -5.16 9.44 20.24
CA GLY A 69 -5.72 10.56 19.47
C GLY A 69 -6.87 10.17 18.54
N LEU A 70 -7.40 8.95 18.68
CA LEU A 70 -8.57 8.45 17.96
C LEU A 70 -9.81 8.92 18.72
N GLY A 71 -10.50 9.92 18.17
CA GLY A 71 -11.73 10.46 18.76
C GLY A 71 -12.87 9.43 18.84
N PRO A 72 -13.94 9.71 19.61
CA PRO A 72 -15.08 8.81 19.81
C PRO A 72 -15.83 8.41 18.52
N SER A 73 -15.52 9.03 17.38
CA SER A 73 -16.07 8.72 16.06
C SER A 73 -15.54 7.44 15.41
N TRP A 74 -14.49 6.82 15.96
CA TRP A 74 -13.89 5.57 15.43
C TRP A 74 -14.54 4.30 15.97
N ILE A 75 -15.36 4.39 17.03
CA ILE A 75 -16.06 3.23 17.59
C ILE A 75 -17.45 3.17 16.94
N ARG A 76 -17.51 2.72 15.68
CA ARG A 76 -18.77 2.21 15.15
C ARG A 76 -19.00 0.81 15.74
N PRO A 77 -20.15 0.55 16.38
CA PRO A 77 -20.45 -0.78 16.89
C PRO A 77 -20.32 -1.82 15.76
N GLY A 78 -19.40 -2.77 15.91
CA GLY A 78 -19.20 -3.87 14.95
C GLY A 78 -18.07 -3.71 13.94
N GLU A 79 -17.38 -2.55 13.86
CA GLU A 79 -16.17 -2.43 13.04
C GLU A 79 -14.95 -2.96 13.82
N PRO A 80 -14.18 -3.93 13.28
CA PRO A 80 -13.00 -4.46 13.97
C PRO A 80 -11.94 -3.36 14.10
N ILE A 81 -11.41 -3.19 15.32
CA ILE A 81 -10.30 -2.28 15.58
C ILE A 81 -9.02 -3.02 15.23
N PRO A 82 -8.27 -2.60 14.19
CA PRO A 82 -7.04 -3.28 13.82
C PRO A 82 -5.98 -3.00 14.89
N ILE A 83 -5.65 -4.03 15.66
CA ILE A 83 -4.62 -4.01 16.68
C ILE A 83 -3.55 -5.00 16.25
N ARG A 84 -2.34 -4.50 16.08
CA ARG A 84 -1.15 -5.29 15.77
C ARG A 84 -0.59 -5.90 17.05
N PHE A 85 -0.26 -7.20 16.99
CA PHE A 85 0.51 -7.91 18.00
C PHE A 85 1.81 -8.41 17.37
N GLU A 86 2.94 -7.88 17.81
CA GLU A 86 4.26 -8.29 17.30
C GLU A 86 5.19 -8.63 18.46
N VAL A 87 6.09 -9.59 18.26
CA VAL A 87 7.20 -9.84 19.18
C VAL A 87 8.45 -9.22 18.59
N GLU A 88 8.97 -8.16 19.22
CA GLU A 88 10.22 -7.51 18.83
C GLU A 88 11.33 -7.80 19.84
N TYR A 89 12.59 -7.71 19.40
CA TYR A 89 13.74 -7.79 20.30
C TYR A 89 14.45 -6.44 20.32
N ASP A 90 14.52 -5.82 21.50
CA ASP A 90 15.25 -4.58 21.72
C ASP A 90 16.59 -4.89 22.40
N ALA A 91 17.70 -4.40 21.83
CA ALA A 91 19.04 -4.72 22.34
C ALA A 91 19.31 -4.25 23.78
N ARG A 92 18.55 -3.27 24.29
CA ARG A 92 18.65 -2.75 25.66
C ARG A 92 17.63 -3.38 26.60
N LEU A 93 16.49 -3.84 26.08
CA LEU A 93 15.30 -4.17 26.87
C LEU A 93 14.83 -5.62 26.69
N GLY A 94 15.48 -6.39 25.81
CA GLY A 94 15.18 -7.80 25.57
C GLY A 94 13.93 -8.02 24.69
N PRO A 95 13.36 -9.24 24.71
CA PRO A 95 12.16 -9.57 23.94
C PRO A 95 10.92 -8.83 24.46
N ARG A 96 10.06 -8.37 23.55
CA ARG A 96 8.90 -7.52 23.84
C ARG A 96 7.70 -7.91 23.01
N LEU A 97 6.51 -7.92 23.62
CA LEU A 97 5.26 -7.91 22.88
C LEU A 97 4.82 -6.45 22.64
N VAL A 98 4.64 -6.09 21.38
CA VAL A 98 4.15 -4.79 20.93
C VAL A 98 2.67 -4.92 20.60
N VAL A 99 1.86 -4.06 21.21
CA VAL A 99 0.43 -3.91 20.89
C VAL A 99 0.23 -2.50 20.35
N SER A 100 -0.10 -2.36 19.07
CA SER A 100 -0.22 -1.05 18.39
C SER A 100 -1.47 -0.99 17.53
N ALA A 101 -2.21 0.12 17.64
CA ALA A 101 -3.25 0.50 16.66
C ALA A 101 -2.77 1.68 15.80
N SER A 102 -1.46 1.81 15.62
CA SER A 102 -0.80 2.87 14.86
C SER A 102 0.02 2.29 13.72
N ASP A 103 -0.04 2.97 12.58
CA ASP A 103 0.79 2.69 11.41
C ASP A 103 2.25 3.10 11.58
N TRP A 104 2.57 3.90 12.60
CA TRP A 104 3.93 4.40 12.83
C TRP A 104 4.86 3.28 13.30
N PRO A 105 6.09 3.20 12.75
CA PRO A 105 7.07 2.22 13.18
C PRO A 105 7.45 2.40 14.65
N THR A 106 7.76 1.30 15.34
CA THR A 106 8.43 1.37 16.65
C THR A 106 9.84 1.96 16.49
N PRO A 107 10.47 2.46 17.56
CA PRO A 107 11.86 2.92 17.49
C PRO A 107 12.84 1.85 16.97
N ALA A 108 12.61 0.58 17.28
CA ALA A 108 13.43 -0.52 16.80
C ALA A 108 13.25 -0.74 15.29
N GLN A 109 12.00 -0.67 14.81
CA GLN A 109 11.67 -0.76 13.39
C GLN A 109 12.22 0.43 12.59
N ALA A 110 12.11 1.64 13.12
CA ALA A 110 12.69 2.83 12.51
C ALA A 110 14.22 2.76 12.45
N ALA A 111 14.86 2.18 13.47
CA ALA A 111 16.30 1.92 13.45
C ALA A 111 16.68 0.89 12.38
N ALA A 112 15.93 -0.21 12.27
CA ALA A 112 16.15 -1.22 11.24
C ALA A 112 15.97 -0.66 9.81
N ASP A 113 14.92 0.14 9.57
CA ASP A 113 14.72 0.83 8.29
C ASP A 113 15.90 1.78 7.96
N ALA A 114 16.41 2.49 8.97
CA ALA A 114 17.56 3.38 8.82
C ALA A 114 18.86 2.62 8.54
N GLU A 115 19.09 1.49 9.20
CA GLU A 115 20.23 0.60 8.95
C GLU A 115 20.18 0.01 7.53
N LEU A 116 19.01 -0.46 7.10
CA LEU A 116 18.79 -0.94 5.73
C LEU A 116 19.10 0.14 4.70
N ARG A 117 18.57 1.35 4.92
CA ARG A 117 18.85 2.50 4.06
C ARG A 117 20.35 2.80 4.00
N GLN A 118 21.02 2.89 5.15
CA GLN A 118 22.45 3.18 5.20
C GLN A 118 23.25 2.11 4.44
N HIS A 119 22.91 0.83 4.63
CA HIS A 119 23.55 -0.26 3.92
C HIS A 119 23.41 -0.13 2.39
N LEU A 120 22.22 0.20 1.90
CA LEU A 120 21.95 0.40 0.47
C LEU A 120 22.59 1.69 -0.08
N GLU A 121 22.72 2.74 0.73
CA GLU A 121 23.47 3.96 0.39
C GLU A 121 24.97 3.67 0.24
N GLU A 122 25.55 2.88 1.15
CA GLU A 122 26.97 2.45 1.10
C GLU A 122 27.27 1.61 -0.15
N GLN A 123 26.32 0.78 -0.60
CA GLN A 123 26.40 0.06 -1.87
C GLN A 123 26.16 0.95 -3.10
N GLY A 124 25.76 2.20 -2.92
CA GLY A 124 25.41 3.13 -4.00
C GLY A 124 24.10 2.82 -4.72
N ARG A 125 23.30 1.88 -4.20
CA ARG A 125 22.02 1.43 -4.75
C ARG A 125 20.86 2.34 -4.34
N TRP A 126 20.92 2.94 -3.15
CA TRP A 126 19.87 3.84 -2.67
C TRP A 126 19.82 5.14 -3.47
N ARG A 127 18.90 5.21 -4.44
CA ARG A 127 18.69 6.39 -5.29
C ARG A 127 17.22 6.57 -5.55
N ARG A 128 16.74 7.78 -5.27
CA ARG A 128 15.38 8.17 -5.63
C ARG A 128 15.20 8.11 -7.15
N ALA A 129 14.11 7.50 -7.58
CA ALA A 129 13.75 7.43 -8.99
C ALA A 129 13.55 8.84 -9.57
N ARG A 130 13.85 8.98 -10.87
CA ARG A 130 13.62 10.23 -11.61
C ARG A 130 12.24 10.24 -12.23
N ALA A 131 11.78 11.42 -12.63
CA ALA A 131 10.56 11.56 -13.42
C ALA A 131 10.70 10.77 -14.73
N PRO A 132 9.66 10.05 -15.19
CA PRO A 132 9.66 9.53 -16.55
C PRO A 132 9.50 10.69 -17.55
N ASP A 133 10.13 10.54 -18.72
CA ASP A 133 9.98 11.52 -19.81
C ASP A 133 8.64 11.36 -20.55
N LYS A 134 8.06 10.16 -20.53
CA LYS A 134 6.80 9.85 -21.19
C LYS A 134 6.03 8.82 -20.37
N LEU A 135 4.75 8.65 -20.63
CA LEU A 135 3.89 7.71 -19.95
C LEU A 135 2.89 7.11 -20.94
N ARG A 136 3.31 6.01 -21.59
CA ARG A 136 2.47 5.22 -22.49
C ARG A 136 2.12 3.86 -21.91
N GLN A 137 2.96 3.34 -21.03
CA GLN A 137 2.74 2.08 -20.34
C GLN A 137 2.95 2.26 -18.84
N LEU A 138 1.91 1.94 -18.07
CA LEU A 138 1.91 1.98 -16.62
C LEU A 138 1.62 0.59 -16.08
N PHE A 139 2.54 0.05 -15.27
CA PHE A 139 2.32 -1.19 -14.54
C PHE A 139 1.97 -0.86 -13.09
N ALA A 140 0.84 -1.36 -12.61
CA ALA A 140 0.34 -1.08 -11.26
C ALA A 140 0.32 -2.35 -10.41
N ILE A 141 1.00 -2.33 -9.28
CA ILE A 141 0.92 -3.35 -8.22
C ILE A 141 -0.05 -2.85 -7.16
N VAL A 142 -1.15 -3.58 -6.96
CA VAL A 142 -2.33 -3.11 -6.21
C VAL A 142 -2.82 -4.19 -5.25
N PRO A 143 -3.54 -3.83 -4.16
CA PRO A 143 -4.09 -4.82 -3.24
C PRO A 143 -5.08 -5.77 -3.92
N GLU A 144 -4.98 -7.06 -3.60
CA GLU A 144 -6.01 -8.05 -3.93
C GLU A 144 -7.34 -7.67 -3.27
N GLY A 145 -8.43 -7.73 -4.05
CA GLY A 145 -9.75 -7.30 -3.58
C GLY A 145 -9.95 -5.78 -3.55
N GLY A 146 -8.97 -5.00 -4.02
CA GLY A 146 -9.04 -3.55 -4.09
C GLY A 146 -8.69 -2.86 -2.78
N GLY A 147 -9.06 -1.59 -2.68
CA GLY A 147 -8.71 -0.76 -1.54
C GLY A 147 -9.21 0.67 -1.72
N PRO A 148 -9.54 1.38 -0.63
CA PRO A 148 -10.24 2.66 -0.73
C PRO A 148 -9.43 3.73 -1.47
N ARG A 149 -8.09 3.70 -1.40
CA ARG A 149 -7.25 4.66 -2.15
C ARG A 149 -7.08 4.22 -3.58
N TRP A 150 -6.84 2.93 -3.82
CA TRP A 150 -6.75 2.38 -5.17
C TRP A 150 -8.03 2.63 -5.96
N GLU A 151 -9.20 2.30 -5.40
CA GLU A 151 -10.50 2.53 -6.02
C GLU A 151 -10.73 4.00 -6.40
N ALA A 152 -10.28 4.92 -5.55
CA ALA A 152 -10.39 6.36 -5.79
C ALA A 152 -9.47 6.88 -6.91
N LEU A 153 -8.42 6.14 -7.28
CA LEU A 153 -7.50 6.45 -8.38
C LEU A 153 -7.78 5.62 -9.65
N ALA A 154 -8.27 4.39 -9.48
CA ALA A 154 -8.39 3.39 -10.53
C ALA A 154 -9.31 3.85 -11.65
N LEU A 155 -10.42 4.52 -11.32
CA LEU A 155 -11.37 5.02 -12.32
C LEU A 155 -10.72 5.98 -13.33
N GLN A 156 -9.84 6.85 -12.85
CA GLN A 156 -9.15 7.84 -13.68
C GLN A 156 -8.07 7.16 -14.52
N LEU A 157 -7.36 6.18 -13.97
CA LEU A 157 -6.38 5.40 -14.74
C LEU A 157 -7.05 4.52 -15.82
N GLN A 158 -8.24 3.98 -15.52
CA GLN A 158 -9.05 3.25 -16.48
C GLN A 158 -9.54 4.16 -17.62
N ASP A 159 -10.01 5.38 -17.33
CA ASP A 159 -10.38 6.34 -18.39
C ASP A 159 -9.19 6.68 -19.30
N LEU A 160 -7.97 6.76 -18.76
CA LEU A 160 -6.75 6.95 -19.57
C LEU A 160 -6.44 5.74 -20.47
N ASP A 161 -6.65 4.52 -19.99
CA ASP A 161 -6.47 3.28 -20.77
C ASP A 161 -7.55 3.10 -21.85
N GLU A 162 -8.81 3.32 -21.50
CA GLU A 162 -9.95 3.27 -22.43
C GLU A 162 -9.79 4.27 -23.58
N ARG A 163 -9.25 5.46 -23.29
CA ARG A 163 -8.91 6.48 -24.30
C ARG A 163 -7.60 6.23 -25.02
N ARG A 164 -6.88 5.15 -24.69
CA ARG A 164 -5.57 4.77 -25.25
C ARG A 164 -4.50 5.84 -25.08
N ILE A 165 -4.59 6.61 -23.99
CA ILE A 165 -3.58 7.60 -23.62
C ILE A 165 -2.43 6.90 -22.90
N VAL A 166 -2.75 6.04 -21.93
CA VAL A 166 -1.79 5.22 -21.17
C VAL A 166 -2.29 3.79 -21.14
N HIS A 167 -1.49 2.83 -21.57
CA HIS A 167 -1.82 1.42 -21.37
C HIS A 167 -1.60 1.03 -19.91
N LEU A 168 -2.66 0.57 -19.24
CA LEU A 168 -2.62 0.17 -17.84
C LEU A 168 -2.58 -1.36 -17.73
N ALA A 169 -1.52 -1.89 -17.11
CA ALA A 169 -1.44 -3.28 -16.69
C ALA A 169 -1.51 -3.34 -15.16
N VAL A 170 -2.37 -4.19 -14.62
CA VAL A 170 -2.61 -4.31 -13.17
C VAL A 170 -2.20 -5.70 -12.68
N ARG A 171 -1.45 -5.73 -11.58
CA ARG A 171 -1.09 -6.93 -10.82
C ARG A 171 -1.64 -6.80 -9.41
N GLU A 172 -2.70 -7.56 -9.14
CA GLU A 172 -3.26 -7.71 -7.81
C GLU A 172 -2.36 -8.62 -6.96
N VAL A 173 -2.15 -8.24 -5.71
CA VAL A 173 -1.30 -8.96 -4.76
C VAL A 173 -1.79 -8.77 -3.33
N ASP A 174 -1.67 -9.80 -2.51
CA ASP A 174 -1.82 -9.69 -1.06
C ASP A 174 -0.68 -8.83 -0.50
N LEU A 175 -0.99 -7.61 -0.06
CA LEU A 175 0.01 -6.66 0.46
C LEU A 175 0.50 -7.03 1.86
N ASP A 176 -0.14 -7.97 2.55
CA ASP A 176 0.29 -8.45 3.86
C ASP A 176 1.37 -9.53 3.78
N ASP A 177 1.48 -10.19 2.62
CA ASP A 177 2.46 -11.22 2.38
C ASP A 177 3.68 -10.66 1.63
N ALA A 178 4.80 -10.55 2.35
CA ALA A 178 6.06 -10.08 1.78
C ALA A 178 6.59 -10.99 0.67
N ASP A 179 6.31 -12.29 0.69
CA ASP A 179 6.72 -13.20 -0.37
C ASP A 179 5.86 -12.96 -1.62
N ALA A 180 4.55 -12.76 -1.46
CA ALA A 180 3.65 -12.41 -2.57
C ALA A 180 4.03 -11.07 -3.21
N VAL A 181 4.31 -10.04 -2.39
CA VAL A 181 4.76 -8.73 -2.88
C VAL A 181 6.12 -8.84 -3.58
N HIS A 182 7.06 -9.61 -3.03
CA HIS A 182 8.35 -9.83 -3.66
C HIS A 182 8.23 -10.52 -5.03
N GLU A 183 7.39 -11.56 -5.16
CA GLU A 183 7.11 -12.20 -6.44
C GLU A 183 6.43 -11.25 -7.43
N ALA A 184 5.46 -10.44 -6.99
CA ALA A 184 4.82 -9.45 -7.84
C ALA A 184 5.80 -8.37 -8.36
N LEU A 185 6.78 -7.98 -7.54
CA LEU A 185 7.86 -7.08 -7.94
C LEU A 185 8.80 -7.73 -8.96
N ARG A 186 9.10 -9.02 -8.79
CA ARG A 186 9.89 -9.78 -9.76
C ARG A 186 9.16 -9.90 -11.11
N ASP A 187 7.87 -10.25 -11.09
CA ASP A 187 7.01 -10.23 -12.28
C ASP A 187 7.00 -8.84 -12.93
N GLY A 188 6.93 -7.78 -12.10
CA GLY A 188 7.00 -6.39 -12.54
C GLY A 188 8.31 -6.03 -13.23
N ALA A 189 9.45 -6.50 -12.72
CA ALA A 189 10.76 -6.28 -13.33
C ALA A 189 10.86 -7.00 -14.70
N GLU A 190 10.34 -8.23 -14.79
CA GLU A 190 10.25 -8.95 -16.07
C GLU A 190 9.33 -8.22 -17.05
N PHE A 191 8.16 -7.74 -16.59
CA PHE A 191 7.25 -6.95 -17.40
C PHE A 191 7.93 -5.69 -17.93
N VAL A 192 8.56 -4.88 -17.07
CA VAL A 192 9.31 -3.67 -17.46
C VAL A 192 10.35 -4.01 -18.51
N HIS A 193 11.11 -5.10 -18.32
CA HIS A 193 12.14 -5.53 -19.26
C HIS A 193 11.59 -5.86 -20.65
N TRP A 194 10.46 -6.57 -20.73
CA TRP A 194 9.89 -7.03 -21.99
C TRP A 194 9.02 -5.99 -22.70
N THR A 195 8.25 -5.21 -21.96
CA THR A 195 7.27 -4.26 -22.53
C THR A 195 7.84 -2.85 -22.67
N GLY A 196 8.89 -2.53 -21.91
CA GLY A 196 9.44 -1.19 -21.81
C GLY A 196 8.52 -0.25 -21.03
N ALA A 197 7.88 -0.75 -19.97
CA ALA A 197 6.99 0.04 -19.13
C ALA A 197 7.66 1.36 -18.69
N ASP A 198 6.95 2.48 -18.87
CA ASP A 198 7.51 3.80 -18.64
C ASP A 198 7.53 4.16 -17.15
N MET A 199 6.67 3.54 -16.36
CA MET A 199 6.55 3.75 -14.93
C MET A 199 5.88 2.57 -14.23
N VAL A 200 6.24 2.35 -12.97
CA VAL A 200 5.55 1.41 -12.07
C VAL A 200 4.87 2.20 -10.95
N LEU A 201 3.57 1.94 -10.74
CA LEU A 201 2.78 2.42 -9.61
C LEU A 201 2.68 1.30 -8.56
N ILE A 202 3.08 1.59 -7.33
CA ILE A 202 2.93 0.66 -6.20
C ILE A 202 1.95 1.26 -5.19
N VAL A 203 0.85 0.56 -4.92
CA VAL A 203 -0.08 0.94 -3.86
C VAL A 203 0.44 0.38 -2.55
N THR A 204 0.99 1.23 -1.69
CA THR A 204 1.45 0.82 -0.36
C THR A 204 0.41 1.15 0.71
N GLY A 205 -0.46 2.12 0.46
CA GLY A 205 -1.31 2.70 1.51
C GLY A 205 -2.56 1.91 1.90
N ASP A 206 -3.00 1.00 1.06
CA ASP A 206 -4.21 0.19 1.32
C ASP A 206 -3.91 -1.12 2.06
N ARG A 207 -2.66 -1.27 2.54
CA ARG A 207 -2.29 -2.31 3.49
C ARG A 207 -3.01 -2.11 4.84
N PRO A 208 -3.30 -3.20 5.58
CA PRO A 208 -3.71 -3.15 6.97
C PRO A 208 -2.78 -2.37 7.89
N ILE A 209 -3.35 -1.94 9.01
CA ILE A 209 -2.64 -1.09 9.97
C ILE A 209 -1.43 -1.82 10.55
N GLY A 210 -0.29 -1.14 10.47
CA GLY A 210 0.98 -1.63 10.99
C GLY A 210 1.64 -2.76 10.19
N ALA A 211 1.12 -3.10 8.99
CA ALA A 211 1.80 -3.99 8.05
C ALA A 211 3.17 -3.43 7.65
N ARG A 212 4.19 -4.30 7.63
CA ARG A 212 5.60 -3.95 7.42
C ARG A 212 6.20 -4.54 6.14
N THR A 213 5.37 -5.07 5.26
CA THR A 213 5.77 -5.67 3.98
C THR A 213 6.70 -4.78 3.16
N PHE A 214 6.38 -3.49 3.05
CA PHE A 214 7.20 -2.51 2.32
C PHE A 214 8.44 -2.00 3.08
N SER A 215 8.71 -2.57 4.25
CA SER A 215 9.96 -2.41 5.00
C SER A 215 10.78 -3.71 5.02
N ASP A 216 10.29 -4.83 4.45
CA ASP A 216 11.08 -6.04 4.28
C ASP A 216 12.26 -5.74 3.35
N PRO A 217 13.52 -6.07 3.75
CA PRO A 217 14.70 -5.83 2.93
C PRO A 217 14.60 -6.39 1.51
N ARG A 218 14.01 -7.58 1.33
CA ARG A 218 13.84 -8.22 0.02
C ARG A 218 12.90 -7.42 -0.87
N VAL A 219 11.81 -6.90 -0.29
CA VAL A 219 10.85 -6.04 -1.00
C VAL A 219 11.51 -4.73 -1.41
N VAL A 220 12.24 -4.08 -0.51
CA VAL A 220 12.95 -2.82 -0.81
C VAL A 220 14.01 -3.03 -1.90
N GLU A 221 14.77 -4.11 -1.84
CA GLU A 221 15.76 -4.45 -2.87
C GLU A 221 15.11 -4.78 -4.22
N ALA A 222 14.00 -5.55 -4.23
CA ALA A 222 13.28 -5.85 -5.46
C ALA A 222 12.70 -4.59 -6.11
N VAL A 223 12.25 -3.60 -5.34
CA VAL A 223 11.81 -2.29 -5.86
C VAL A 223 12.96 -1.55 -6.55
N LEU A 224 14.17 -1.61 -6.00
CA LEU A 224 15.35 -0.99 -6.62
C LEU A 224 15.72 -1.63 -7.97
N ASP A 225 15.36 -2.91 -8.16
CA ASP A 225 15.69 -3.70 -9.34
C ASP A 225 14.60 -3.66 -10.43
N LEU A 226 13.47 -2.96 -10.21
CA LEU A 226 12.38 -2.83 -11.19
C LEU A 226 12.80 -2.18 -12.52
N GLY A 227 13.85 -1.35 -12.52
CA GLY A 227 14.41 -0.76 -13.74
C GLY A 227 13.57 0.34 -14.42
N ALA A 228 12.44 0.73 -13.83
CA ALA A 228 11.58 1.83 -14.30
C ALA A 228 11.39 2.92 -13.22
N PRO A 229 11.04 4.16 -13.63
CA PRO A 229 10.54 5.19 -12.71
C PRO A 229 9.41 4.68 -11.80
N LEU A 230 9.42 5.12 -10.55
CA LEU A 230 8.52 4.64 -9.51
C LEU A 230 7.59 5.74 -9.01
N LEU A 231 6.33 5.38 -8.81
CA LEU A 231 5.28 6.20 -8.23
C LEU A 231 4.62 5.39 -7.10
N THR A 232 4.37 5.99 -5.94
CA THR A 232 3.59 5.31 -4.88
C THR A 232 2.30 6.04 -4.54
N LEU A 233 1.22 5.25 -4.42
CA LEU A 233 0.02 5.64 -3.70
C LEU A 233 0.19 5.19 -2.25
N ALA A 234 0.67 6.13 -1.44
CA ALA A 234 1.22 5.84 -0.13
C ALA A 234 0.16 5.70 0.96
N GLY A 235 0.58 5.11 2.09
CA GLY A 235 -0.16 5.20 3.34
C GLY A 235 0.08 6.54 4.02
N PRO A 236 -0.68 6.86 5.08
CA PRO A 236 -0.43 8.06 5.89
C PRO A 236 0.94 8.00 6.59
N VAL A 237 1.49 6.80 6.78
CA VAL A 237 2.83 6.59 7.30
C VAL A 237 3.76 6.12 6.17
N PRO A 238 4.88 6.83 5.95
CA PRO A 238 5.83 6.52 4.89
C PRO A 238 6.58 5.21 5.17
N THR A 239 6.94 4.53 4.09
CA THR A 239 7.75 3.31 4.07
C THR A 239 9.07 3.59 3.35
N PRO A 240 10.11 2.74 3.51
CA PRO A 240 11.34 2.86 2.73
C PRO A 240 11.11 2.91 1.21
N VAL A 241 10.09 2.19 0.70
CA VAL A 241 9.70 2.23 -0.71
C VAL A 241 9.22 3.62 -1.15
N ASP A 242 8.54 4.37 -0.27
CA ASP A 242 8.09 5.74 -0.57
C ASP A 242 9.25 6.72 -0.77
N ASP A 243 10.38 6.50 -0.08
CA ASP A 243 11.59 7.33 -0.23
C ASP A 243 12.32 7.06 -1.55
N LEU A 244 12.16 5.86 -2.12
CA LEU A 244 12.74 5.46 -3.39
C LEU A 244 11.98 6.02 -4.59
N THR A 245 10.72 6.40 -4.40
CA THR A 245 9.88 6.81 -5.54
C THR A 245 10.16 8.22 -6.00
N TRP A 246 9.93 8.45 -7.30
CA TRP A 246 9.99 9.79 -7.85
C TRP A 246 8.92 10.67 -7.21
N HIS A 247 7.73 10.12 -7.02
CA HIS A 247 6.62 10.78 -6.34
C HIS A 247 5.88 9.79 -5.46
N SER A 248 5.63 10.18 -4.22
CA SER A 248 4.85 9.45 -3.23
C SER A 248 3.81 10.39 -2.66
N SER A 249 2.56 9.93 -2.57
CA SER A 249 1.51 10.70 -1.91
C SER A 249 0.43 9.78 -1.35
N PRO A 250 -0.09 10.07 -0.14
CA PRO A 250 -1.24 9.36 0.40
C PRO A 250 -2.59 9.80 -0.17
N ILE A 251 -2.58 10.83 -1.02
CA ILE A 251 -3.78 11.43 -1.61
C ILE A 251 -3.89 10.96 -3.07
N PRO A 252 -4.91 10.17 -3.44
CA PRO A 252 -5.13 9.70 -4.82
C PRO A 252 -5.06 10.82 -5.87
N GLY A 253 -5.71 11.95 -5.61
CA GLY A 253 -5.71 13.09 -6.52
C GLY A 253 -4.34 13.74 -6.74
N ALA A 254 -3.40 13.62 -5.78
CA ALA A 254 -2.03 14.11 -5.97
C ALA A 254 -1.21 13.16 -6.86
N VAL A 255 -1.44 11.85 -6.74
CA VAL A 255 -0.85 10.83 -7.64
C VAL A 255 -1.37 11.05 -9.07
N GLN A 256 -2.67 11.29 -9.23
CA GLN A 256 -3.27 11.67 -10.52
C GLN A 256 -2.64 12.95 -11.08
N ALA A 257 -2.52 14.01 -10.28
CA ALA A 257 -1.91 15.26 -10.72
C ALA A 257 -0.44 15.10 -11.15
N ALA A 258 0.31 14.18 -10.51
CA ALA A 258 1.67 13.84 -10.92
C ALA A 258 1.70 13.16 -12.30
N ILE A 259 0.76 12.25 -12.57
CA ILE A 259 0.56 11.61 -13.88
C ILE A 259 0.20 12.66 -14.95
N GLU A 260 -0.77 13.52 -14.67
CA GLU A 260 -1.20 14.59 -15.59
C GLU A 260 -0.06 15.56 -15.93
N ARG A 261 0.84 15.82 -14.96
CA ARG A 261 2.03 16.65 -15.21
C ARG A 261 2.99 16.02 -16.20
N ILE A 262 3.17 14.69 -16.18
CA ILE A 262 3.99 13.98 -17.17
C ILE A 262 3.36 14.14 -18.56
N LEU A 263 2.07 13.82 -18.67
CA LEU A 263 1.32 13.89 -19.93
C LEU A 263 1.31 15.32 -20.50
N ARG A 264 1.17 16.34 -19.65
CA ARG A 264 1.28 17.75 -20.07
C ARG A 264 2.67 18.07 -20.62
N GLY A 265 3.72 17.61 -19.95
CA GLY A 265 5.09 17.78 -20.42
C GLY A 265 5.35 17.07 -21.76
N GLU A 266 4.70 15.94 -22.02
CA GLU A 266 4.73 15.30 -23.34
C GLU A 266 4.03 16.14 -24.41
N LEU A 267 2.85 16.68 -24.10
CA LEU A 267 2.11 17.55 -25.01
C LEU A 267 2.88 18.81 -25.37
N GLU A 268 3.61 19.40 -24.41
CA GLU A 268 4.47 20.57 -24.63
C GLU A 268 5.68 20.24 -25.52
N ARG A 269 6.23 19.02 -25.41
CA ARG A 269 7.36 18.56 -26.23
C ARG A 269 6.94 18.07 -27.61
N ALA A 270 5.71 17.62 -27.76
CA ALA A 270 5.12 17.36 -29.06
C ALA A 270 5.02 18.70 -29.80
N ASP A 271 5.76 18.85 -30.91
CA ASP A 271 5.74 20.05 -31.78
C ASP A 271 4.34 20.23 -32.39
N ARG A 272 3.40 20.74 -31.59
CA ARG A 272 1.97 20.88 -31.91
C ARG A 272 1.80 21.64 -33.23
N PRO A 273 2.48 22.77 -33.48
CA PRO A 273 2.38 23.46 -34.75
C PRO A 273 2.83 22.62 -35.94
N ARG A 274 3.81 21.72 -35.78
CA ARG A 274 4.18 20.77 -36.84
C ARG A 274 3.13 19.67 -37.00
N LEU A 275 2.58 19.13 -35.92
CA LEU A 275 1.53 18.10 -35.99
C LEU A 275 0.27 18.64 -36.66
N ASP A 276 -0.15 19.86 -36.33
CA ASP A 276 -1.28 20.54 -36.97
C ASP A 276 -1.01 20.76 -38.47
N ARG A 277 0.22 21.17 -38.85
CA ARG A 277 0.63 21.27 -40.26
C ARG A 277 0.62 19.93 -41.00
N ILE A 278 0.97 18.83 -40.32
CA ILE A 278 0.89 17.48 -40.89
C ILE A 278 -0.57 17.08 -41.11
N ASP A 279 -1.44 17.32 -40.14
CA ASP A 279 -2.87 17.01 -40.24
C ASP A 279 -3.54 17.80 -41.38
N GLU A 280 -3.25 19.10 -41.48
CA GLU A 280 -3.70 19.95 -42.61
C GLU A 280 -3.26 19.39 -43.97
N LEU A 281 -2.01 18.95 -44.09
CA LEU A 281 -1.48 18.39 -45.34
C LEU A 281 -2.16 17.06 -45.69
N LEU A 282 -2.41 16.20 -44.70
CA LEU A 282 -3.09 14.92 -44.89
C LEU A 282 -4.57 15.09 -45.26
N ILE A 283 -5.26 16.08 -44.69
CA ILE A 283 -6.64 16.45 -45.07
C ILE A 283 -6.67 16.96 -46.51
N ARG A 284 -5.77 17.88 -46.88
CA ARG A 284 -5.68 18.41 -48.26
C ARG A 284 -5.34 17.34 -49.28
N SER A 285 -4.52 16.35 -48.92
CA SER A 285 -4.13 15.24 -49.81
C SER A 285 -5.24 14.22 -50.04
N ARG A 286 -6.31 14.23 -49.23
CA ARG A 286 -7.50 13.38 -49.40
C ARG A 286 -8.58 14.02 -50.28
N ILE A 287 -8.46 15.31 -50.58
CA ILE A 287 -9.28 15.95 -51.62
C ILE A 287 -8.71 15.44 -52.95
N PRO A 288 -9.48 14.68 -53.75
CA PRO A 288 -8.98 14.23 -55.05
C PRO A 288 -8.60 15.49 -55.85
N PRO A 289 -7.47 15.49 -56.59
CA PRO A 289 -7.17 16.60 -57.47
C PRO A 289 -8.37 16.73 -58.40
N GLY A 290 -9.11 17.85 -58.28
CA GLY A 290 -10.13 18.20 -59.25
C GLY A 290 -9.50 18.17 -60.62
N ASP A 291 -10.19 17.56 -61.59
CA ASP A 291 -9.76 17.33 -62.96
C ASP A 291 -8.93 18.49 -63.52
N GLY A 292 -7.61 18.33 -63.48
CA GLY A 292 -6.69 19.45 -63.69
C GLY A 292 -5.23 19.08 -63.47
N TRP A 293 -4.81 17.87 -63.81
CA TRP A 293 -3.40 17.63 -64.08
C TRP A 293 -3.09 18.23 -65.46
N PRO A 294 -2.19 19.24 -65.58
CA PRO A 294 -1.74 19.68 -66.89
C PRO A 294 -0.89 18.55 -67.46
N SER A 295 -1.34 17.96 -68.56
CA SER A 295 -0.66 16.85 -69.24
C SER A 295 0.56 17.29 -70.05
N ASP A 296 1.27 18.34 -69.65
CA ASP A 296 2.46 18.83 -70.37
C ASP A 296 3.49 19.39 -69.40
N ALA A 297 4.38 18.54 -68.94
CA ALA A 297 5.75 18.94 -68.63
C ALA A 297 6.69 17.76 -68.93
N PRO A 298 7.75 17.94 -69.73
CA PRO A 298 8.75 16.91 -69.94
C PRO A 298 9.66 16.81 -68.71
N PHE A 299 10.17 15.59 -68.50
CA PHE A 299 11.02 15.04 -67.43
C PHE A 299 10.29 14.45 -66.22
#